data_AF-A0A7Z0P5G3-F1
#
_entry.id   AF-A0A7Z0P5G3-F1
#
_cell.length_a   1.000
_cell.length_b   1.000
_cell.length_c   1.000
_cell.angle_alpha   90.00
_cell.angle_beta   90.00
_cell.angle_gamma   90.00
#
_symmetry.space_group_name_H-M   'P 1'
#
loop_
_entity.id
_entity.type
_entity.pdbx_description
1 polymer ?
#
loop_
_entity_poly.entity_id
_entity_poly.type
_entity_poly.pdbx_seq_one_letter_code
_entity_poly.pdbx_strand_id
1 'polypeptide(L)'
;MNDTFPRSGGCLRRLIILRQVTQGQVVGWMEDDFHHFGVTIEHDDVRITAVRMAAPRTPWVTCSAAQAPLQALVGSPLINRASDIGALIDMRQQCTHVHDLTGLTLAHIKRGDCERRYEITVEDREVYAWNGIHPAMGPTRARVMRDGEEVMYWEVDNGSVTGPAPFTGQTLERGFRQWTESLEEEVAEQATLLRRAILVAGGRTIDHDLFHNAAEFGQPALCYSFQPERSHQALRSRGTTRDYAANAAEMLINVREIP
;
A
#
# COMPACT_ATOMS: atom_id res chain seq x y z
N MET A 1 -8.04 -16.59 -19.30
CA MET A 1 -7.85 -15.49 -20.26
C MET A 1 -6.41 -15.07 -20.15
N ASN A 2 -5.69 -14.91 -21.27
CA ASN A 2 -4.34 -14.34 -21.23
C ASN A 2 -4.48 -12.90 -20.74
N ASP A 3 -3.82 -12.59 -19.63
CA ASP A 3 -3.76 -11.25 -19.07
C ASP A 3 -3.05 -10.34 -20.10
N THR A 4 -3.71 -9.25 -20.52
CA THR A 4 -3.19 -8.36 -21.56
C THR A 4 -2.77 -7.03 -20.96
N PHE A 5 -1.57 -6.58 -21.32
CA PHE A 5 -0.99 -5.32 -20.87
C PHE A 5 -0.84 -4.33 -22.04
N PRO A 6 -1.07 -3.03 -21.84
CA PRO A 6 -1.62 -2.43 -20.62
C PRO A 6 -3.07 -2.86 -20.37
N ARG A 7 -3.44 -3.08 -19.11
CA ARG A 7 -4.85 -3.33 -18.76
C ARG A 7 -5.66 -2.04 -18.98
N SER A 8 -6.89 -2.19 -19.47
CA SER A 8 -7.80 -1.08 -19.76
C SER A 8 -9.24 -1.46 -19.48
N GLY A 9 -10.09 -0.46 -19.21
CA GLY A 9 -11.53 -0.66 -18.95
C GLY A 9 -11.87 -1.32 -17.61
N GLY A 10 -10.87 -1.60 -16.76
CA GLY A 10 -11.04 -2.11 -15.41
C GLY A 10 -10.60 -1.13 -14.33
N CYS A 11 -10.17 -1.66 -13.18
CA CYS A 11 -9.59 -0.87 -12.10
C CYS A 11 -8.59 -1.69 -11.28
N LEU A 12 -7.60 -1.01 -10.69
CA LEU A 12 -6.92 -1.55 -9.52
C LEU A 12 -7.91 -1.62 -8.37
N ARG A 13 -7.86 -2.71 -7.60
CA ARG A 13 -8.50 -2.82 -6.30
C ARG A 13 -7.47 -3.09 -5.21
N ARG A 14 -7.57 -2.35 -4.11
CA ARG A 14 -6.77 -2.56 -2.90
C ARG A 14 -7.69 -2.67 -1.69
N LEU A 15 -7.59 -3.78 -0.97
CA LEU A 15 -8.32 -3.98 0.28
C LEU A 15 -7.37 -3.91 1.47
N ILE A 16 -7.85 -3.33 2.55
CA ILE A 16 -7.18 -3.33 3.84
C ILE A 16 -8.21 -3.66 4.91
N ILE A 17 -7.86 -4.55 5.83
CA ILE A 17 -8.65 -4.85 7.03
C ILE A 17 -7.75 -4.70 8.24
N LEU A 18 -8.19 -3.90 9.22
CA LEU A 18 -7.54 -3.70 10.50
C LEU A 18 -8.49 -4.19 11.58
N ARG A 19 -8.00 -5.00 12.52
CA ARG A 19 -8.83 -5.56 13.60
C ARG A 19 -8.05 -5.63 14.89
N GLN A 20 -8.69 -5.23 15.97
CA GLN A 20 -8.23 -5.61 17.30
C GLN A 20 -8.61 -7.07 17.55
N VAL A 21 -7.63 -7.90 17.92
CA VAL A 21 -7.82 -9.33 18.19
C VAL A 21 -7.99 -9.58 19.68
N THR A 22 -7.20 -8.87 20.48
CA THR A 22 -7.29 -8.80 21.93
C THR A 22 -6.94 -7.38 22.38
N GLN A 23 -7.09 -7.07 23.68
CA GLN A 23 -6.73 -5.75 24.20
C GLN A 23 -5.30 -5.32 23.81
N GLY A 24 -4.34 -6.25 23.80
CA GLY A 24 -2.94 -5.96 23.49
C GLY A 24 -2.47 -6.46 22.12
N GLN A 25 -3.38 -6.81 21.20
CA GLN A 25 -3.00 -7.34 19.88
C GLN A 25 -3.90 -6.80 18.76
N VAL A 26 -3.28 -6.22 17.73
CA VAL A 26 -3.94 -5.71 16.54
C VAL A 26 -3.33 -6.33 15.29
N VAL A 27 -4.18 -6.67 14.32
CA VAL A 27 -3.79 -7.28 13.05
C VAL A 27 -4.24 -6.39 11.91
N GLY A 28 -3.36 -6.18 10.95
CA GLY A 28 -3.66 -5.55 9.67
C GLY A 28 -3.38 -6.52 8.52
N TRP A 29 -4.30 -6.59 7.57
CA TRP A 29 -4.14 -7.31 6.31
C TRP A 29 -4.34 -6.36 5.15
N MET A 30 -3.57 -6.55 4.07
CA MET A 30 -3.71 -5.80 2.83
C MET A 30 -3.48 -6.69 1.62
N GLU A 31 -4.32 -6.51 0.60
CA GLU A 31 -4.12 -7.13 -0.71
C GLU A 31 -4.47 -6.16 -1.85
N ASP A 32 -3.68 -6.21 -2.92
CA ASP A 32 -3.92 -5.56 -4.22
C ASP A 32 -3.47 -6.49 -5.36
N ASP A 33 -3.45 -6.04 -6.61
CA ASP A 33 -3.04 -6.87 -7.76
C ASP A 33 -1.65 -7.53 -7.64
N PHE A 34 -0.72 -6.98 -6.85
CA PHE A 34 0.68 -7.40 -6.80
C PHE A 34 1.11 -7.89 -5.42
N HIS A 35 0.43 -7.46 -4.36
CA HIS A 35 0.84 -7.64 -2.98
C HIS A 35 -0.26 -8.30 -2.16
N HIS A 36 0.12 -9.21 -1.26
CA HIS A 36 -0.70 -9.65 -0.14
C HIS A 36 0.21 -9.74 1.08
N PHE A 37 -0.04 -8.89 2.07
CA PHE A 37 0.72 -8.79 3.31
C PHE A 37 -0.19 -8.77 4.53
N GLY A 38 0.31 -9.32 5.63
CA GLY A 38 -0.29 -9.22 6.96
C GLY A 38 0.74 -8.69 7.95
N VAL A 39 0.29 -7.96 8.97
CA VAL A 39 1.10 -7.49 10.09
C VAL A 39 0.33 -7.73 11.38
N THR A 40 1.01 -8.29 12.37
CA THR A 40 0.50 -8.40 13.75
C THR A 40 1.36 -7.54 14.65
N ILE A 41 0.72 -6.74 15.50
CA ILE A 41 1.36 -5.90 16.49
C ILE A 41 0.82 -6.27 17.86
N GLU A 42 1.73 -6.50 18.81
CA GLU A 42 1.41 -6.66 20.22
C GLU A 42 1.91 -5.44 21.01
N HIS A 43 1.17 -5.04 22.05
CA HIS A 43 1.51 -3.90 22.91
C HIS A 43 1.07 -4.11 24.36
N ASP A 44 1.69 -3.34 25.27
CA ASP A 44 1.35 -3.24 26.70
C ASP A 44 0.58 -1.95 27.05
N ASP A 45 -0.11 -1.37 26.06
CA ASP A 45 -0.78 -0.06 26.08
C ASP A 45 0.15 1.16 26.21
N VAL A 46 1.46 0.93 26.37
CA VAL A 46 2.49 1.99 26.44
C VAL A 46 3.44 1.89 25.26
N ARG A 47 3.87 0.68 24.92
CA ARG A 47 4.88 0.39 23.90
C ARG A 47 4.54 -0.87 23.11
N ILE A 48 5.19 -1.01 21.96
CA ILE A 48 5.14 -2.21 21.14
C ILE A 48 5.98 -3.31 21.79
N THR A 49 5.41 -4.50 21.99
CA THR A 49 6.08 -5.65 22.62
C THR A 49 6.49 -6.72 21.63
N ALA A 50 5.77 -6.85 20.50
CA ALA A 50 6.14 -7.74 19.40
C ALA A 50 5.58 -7.24 18.07
N VAL A 51 6.28 -7.58 16.98
CA VAL A 51 5.81 -7.36 15.60
C VAL A 51 6.08 -8.59 14.77
N ARG A 52 5.06 -9.05 14.02
CA ARG A 52 5.16 -10.13 13.04
C ARG A 52 4.59 -9.68 11.70
N MET A 53 5.04 -10.33 10.63
CA MET A 53 4.58 -10.07 9.29
C MET A 53 4.29 -11.40 8.58
N ALA A 54 3.27 -11.40 7.74
CA ALA A 54 3.01 -12.45 6.76
C ALA A 54 3.14 -11.86 5.36
N ALA A 55 3.60 -12.66 4.41
CA ALA A 55 3.72 -12.27 3.01
C ALA A 55 3.20 -13.36 2.07
N PRO A 56 1.88 -13.68 2.09
CA PRO A 56 1.32 -14.73 1.24
C PRO A 56 1.61 -14.56 -0.25
N ARG A 57 1.72 -13.30 -0.72
CA ARG A 57 2.00 -12.99 -2.12
C ARG A 57 2.88 -11.77 -2.25
N THR A 58 4.01 -11.94 -2.91
CA THR A 58 4.98 -10.86 -3.13
C THR A 58 5.31 -10.69 -4.60
N PRO A 59 5.67 -9.47 -5.04
CA PRO A 59 6.18 -9.25 -6.38
C PRO A 59 7.62 -9.76 -6.53
N TRP A 60 8.43 -9.66 -5.47
CA TRP A 60 9.82 -10.08 -5.46
C TRP A 60 10.06 -11.07 -4.33
N VAL A 61 10.94 -12.06 -4.54
CA VAL A 61 11.25 -13.08 -3.54
C VAL A 61 11.85 -12.49 -2.25
N THR A 62 12.51 -11.32 -2.34
CA THR A 62 13.12 -10.64 -1.20
C THR A 62 12.14 -9.81 -0.36
N CYS A 63 10.91 -9.60 -0.82
CA CYS A 63 9.94 -8.75 -0.10
C CYS A 63 9.61 -9.29 1.31
N SER A 64 9.60 -10.61 1.51
CA SER A 64 9.34 -11.22 2.83
C SER A 64 10.40 -10.88 3.87
N ALA A 65 11.62 -10.56 3.46
CA ALA A 65 12.70 -10.16 4.36
C ALA A 65 12.53 -8.75 4.96
N ALA A 66 11.51 -7.99 4.52
CA ALA A 66 11.11 -6.73 5.17
C ALA A 66 10.62 -6.94 6.62
N GLN A 67 10.34 -8.19 7.04
CA GLN A 67 10.06 -8.50 8.44
C GLN A 67 11.22 -8.19 9.39
N ALA A 68 12.47 -8.37 8.96
CA ALA A 68 13.61 -8.17 9.85
C ALA A 68 13.75 -6.71 10.30
N PRO A 69 13.70 -5.70 9.40
CA PRO A 69 13.72 -4.29 9.81
C PRO A 69 12.51 -3.85 10.66
N LEU A 70 11.37 -4.55 10.63
CA LEU A 70 10.23 -4.23 11.50
C LEU A 70 10.54 -4.47 13.00
N GLN A 71 11.51 -5.31 13.33
CA GLN A 71 11.86 -5.61 14.71
C GLN A 71 12.38 -4.38 15.47
N ALA A 72 12.86 -3.35 14.77
CA ALA A 72 13.23 -2.06 15.36
C ALA A 72 12.05 -1.35 16.06
N LEU A 73 10.81 -1.73 15.77
CA LEU A 73 9.62 -1.21 16.46
C LEU A 73 9.46 -1.75 17.88
N VAL A 74 10.04 -2.91 18.21
CA VAL A 74 9.89 -3.49 19.56
C VAL A 74 10.52 -2.55 20.60
N GLY A 75 9.73 -2.16 21.60
CA GLY A 75 10.10 -1.17 22.61
C GLY A 75 9.78 0.29 22.23
N SER A 76 9.37 0.57 20.99
CA SER A 76 8.95 1.91 20.56
C SER A 76 7.58 2.29 21.14
N PRO A 77 7.31 3.60 21.31
CA PRO A 77 6.00 4.07 21.77
C PRO A 77 4.89 3.80 20.73
N LEU A 78 3.65 3.79 21.20
CA LEU A 78 2.48 3.79 20.33
C LEU A 78 2.32 5.13 19.59
N ILE A 79 1.70 5.10 18.41
CA ILE A 79 1.45 6.27 17.57
C ILE A 79 -0.04 6.46 17.32
N ASN A 80 -0.43 7.68 16.95
CA ASN A 80 -1.84 8.01 16.67
C ASN A 80 -2.10 8.09 15.19
N ARG A 81 -1.16 8.70 14.46
CA ARG A 81 -1.25 8.93 13.04
C ARG A 81 -0.41 7.89 12.32
N ALA A 82 -0.97 7.27 11.28
CA ALA A 82 -0.27 6.23 10.53
C ALA A 82 1.09 6.69 9.97
N SER A 83 1.24 7.98 9.62
CA SER A 83 2.49 8.56 9.11
C SER A 83 3.60 8.73 10.16
N ASP A 84 3.27 8.66 11.46
CA ASP A 84 4.25 8.80 12.55
C ASP A 84 5.23 7.63 12.60
N ILE A 85 4.89 6.48 12.00
CA ILE A 85 5.80 5.32 11.90
C ILE A 85 7.13 5.69 11.23
N GLY A 86 7.15 6.70 10.35
CA GLY A 86 8.37 7.18 9.71
C GLY A 86 9.37 7.84 10.67
N ALA A 87 8.95 8.16 11.90
CA ALA A 87 9.85 8.58 12.99
C ALA A 87 10.42 7.40 13.78
N LEU A 88 9.81 6.22 13.68
CA LEU A 88 10.21 5.02 14.43
C LEU A 88 11.16 4.12 13.63
N ILE A 89 10.97 4.03 12.30
CA ILE A 89 11.76 3.18 11.41
C ILE A 89 12.05 3.85 10.07
N ASP A 90 13.17 3.48 9.45
CA ASP A 90 13.52 3.98 8.12
C ASP A 90 12.69 3.28 7.03
N MET A 91 11.82 4.05 6.38
CA MET A 91 11.00 3.60 5.24
C MET A 91 11.85 2.97 4.12
N ARG A 92 13.10 3.42 3.89
CA ARG A 92 13.96 2.86 2.83
C ARG A 92 14.43 1.44 3.13
N GLN A 93 14.46 1.07 4.41
CA GLN A 93 14.72 -0.30 4.84
C GLN A 93 13.43 -1.14 4.92
N GLN A 94 12.29 -0.63 4.45
CA GLN A 94 11.02 -1.33 4.47
C GLN A 94 10.43 -1.52 3.08
N CYS A 95 9.57 -2.53 2.94
CA CYS A 95 8.61 -2.50 1.84
C CYS A 95 7.63 -1.36 2.11
N THR A 96 7.43 -0.44 1.16
CA THR A 96 6.50 0.69 1.33
C THR A 96 5.08 0.23 1.70
N HIS A 97 4.63 -0.89 1.15
CA HIS A 97 3.32 -1.46 1.45
C HIS A 97 3.21 -1.99 2.87
N VAL A 98 4.28 -2.61 3.39
CA VAL A 98 4.34 -3.11 4.76
C VAL A 98 4.48 -1.95 5.74
N HIS A 99 5.32 -0.96 5.41
CA HIS A 99 5.47 0.26 6.21
C HIS A 99 4.12 0.98 6.39
N ASP A 100 3.40 1.22 5.30
CA ASP A 100 2.09 1.87 5.35
C ASP A 100 1.07 1.01 6.13
N LEU A 101 1.05 -0.31 5.91
CA LEU A 101 0.17 -1.24 6.65
C LEU A 101 0.48 -1.25 8.16
N THR A 102 1.76 -1.27 8.55
CA THR A 102 2.16 -1.25 9.95
C THR A 102 1.77 0.08 10.60
N GLY A 103 1.95 1.21 9.91
CA GLY A 103 1.50 2.52 10.41
C GLY A 103 0.00 2.57 10.64
N LEU A 104 -0.79 2.06 9.69
CA LEU A 104 -2.26 1.93 9.82
C LEU A 104 -2.65 1.03 10.99
N THR A 105 -1.96 -0.11 11.14
CA THR A 105 -2.22 -1.09 12.21
C THR A 105 -1.93 -0.49 13.58
N LEU A 106 -0.85 0.29 13.72
CA LEU A 106 -0.52 1.01 14.96
C LEU A 106 -1.55 2.10 15.28
N ALA A 107 -1.90 2.93 14.31
CA ALA A 107 -2.92 3.97 14.48
C ALA A 107 -4.29 3.38 14.87
N HIS A 108 -4.60 2.16 14.40
CA HIS A 108 -5.82 1.45 14.73
C HIS A 108 -5.95 1.07 16.20
N ILE A 109 -4.84 0.94 16.96
CA ILE A 109 -4.87 0.63 18.39
C ILE A 109 -5.80 1.59 19.16
N LYS A 110 -5.79 2.89 18.80
CA LYS A 110 -6.63 3.90 19.44
C LYS A 110 -8.11 3.81 19.12
N ARG A 111 -8.48 3.14 18.02
CA ARG A 111 -9.88 2.97 17.62
C ARG A 111 -10.60 1.93 18.48
N GLY A 112 -9.86 1.13 19.24
CA GLY A 112 -10.41 0.13 20.14
C GLY A 112 -11.02 -1.06 19.40
N ASP A 113 -11.99 -1.70 20.05
CA ASP A 113 -12.61 -2.96 19.62
C ASP A 113 -13.56 -2.77 18.43
N CYS A 114 -12.97 -2.41 17.29
CA CYS A 114 -13.65 -2.37 16.00
C CYS A 114 -12.78 -2.99 14.92
N GLU A 115 -13.47 -3.56 13.92
CA GLU A 115 -12.88 -3.85 12.62
C GLU A 115 -13.01 -2.62 11.74
N ARG A 116 -11.95 -2.28 11.02
CA ARG A 116 -11.94 -1.23 9.99
C ARG A 116 -11.61 -1.86 8.66
N ARG A 117 -12.46 -1.65 7.67
CA ARG A 117 -12.23 -2.09 6.29
C ARG A 117 -12.09 -0.88 5.37
N TYR A 118 -11.02 -0.88 4.60
CA TYR A 118 -10.86 0.02 3.45
C TYR A 118 -10.89 -0.76 2.14
N GLU A 119 -11.61 -0.21 1.17
CA GLU A 119 -11.62 -0.68 -0.20
C GLU A 119 -11.33 0.50 -1.11
N ILE A 120 -10.19 0.45 -1.78
CA ILE A 120 -9.72 1.50 -2.67
C ILE A 120 -9.80 0.99 -4.11
N THR A 121 -10.38 1.79 -5.01
CA THR A 121 -10.38 1.51 -6.44
C THR A 121 -9.74 2.65 -7.22
N VAL A 122 -8.96 2.33 -8.25
CA VAL A 122 -8.37 3.30 -9.17
C VAL A 122 -8.65 2.84 -10.60
N GLU A 123 -9.34 3.66 -11.38
CA GLU A 123 -9.69 3.32 -12.77
C GLU A 123 -8.45 3.16 -13.64
N ASP A 124 -8.46 2.16 -14.53
CA ASP A 124 -7.39 1.95 -15.50
C ASP A 124 -7.22 3.17 -16.39
N ARG A 125 -5.96 3.55 -16.63
CA ARG A 125 -5.60 4.77 -17.35
C ARG A 125 -5.31 4.49 -18.80
N GLU A 126 -5.72 5.39 -19.68
CA GLU A 126 -5.22 5.40 -21.05
C GLU A 126 -3.71 5.65 -21.05
N VAL A 127 -2.97 4.83 -21.79
CA VAL A 127 -1.53 5.01 -22.01
C VAL A 127 -1.34 5.81 -23.29
N TYR A 128 -0.91 7.06 -23.15
CA TYR A 128 -0.69 7.95 -24.30
C TYR A 128 0.63 7.70 -25.01
N ALA A 129 1.68 7.40 -24.25
CA ALA A 129 3.02 7.16 -24.78
C ALA A 129 3.87 6.36 -23.79
N TRP A 130 4.96 5.77 -24.28
CA TRP A 130 5.97 5.09 -23.45
C TRP A 130 7.24 5.93 -23.37
N ASN A 131 7.75 6.14 -22.17
CA ASN A 131 9.08 6.70 -21.92
C ASN A 131 9.95 5.65 -21.21
N GLY A 132 10.56 4.77 -22.00
CA GLY A 132 11.15 3.54 -21.48
C GLY A 132 10.08 2.64 -20.89
N ILE A 133 10.28 2.18 -19.66
CA ILE A 133 9.32 1.33 -18.93
C ILE A 133 8.20 2.13 -18.23
N HIS A 134 8.28 3.47 -18.20
CA HIS A 134 7.30 4.31 -17.53
C HIS A 134 6.37 4.95 -18.57
N PRO A 135 5.07 4.61 -18.58
CA PRO A 135 4.13 5.22 -19.51
C PRO A 135 3.73 6.63 -19.07
N ALA A 136 3.52 7.51 -20.05
CA ALA A 136 2.70 8.69 -19.89
C ALA A 136 1.23 8.26 -19.93
N MET A 137 0.49 8.58 -18.88
CA MET A 137 -0.88 8.12 -18.67
C MET A 137 -1.85 9.30 -18.59
N GLY A 138 -3.06 9.12 -19.11
CA GLY A 138 -4.17 10.06 -19.01
C GLY A 138 -4.75 10.19 -17.61
N PRO A 139 -5.84 10.96 -17.43
CA PRO A 139 -6.46 11.14 -16.13
C PRO A 139 -7.03 9.83 -15.57
N THR A 140 -7.25 9.76 -14.26
CA THR A 140 -7.94 8.66 -13.57
C THR A 140 -8.83 9.18 -12.47
N ARG A 141 -9.80 8.36 -12.06
CA ARG A 141 -10.53 8.53 -10.82
C ARG A 141 -10.15 7.43 -9.82
N ALA A 142 -9.88 7.85 -8.60
CA ALA A 142 -9.62 6.97 -7.46
C ALA A 142 -10.62 7.25 -6.35
N ARG A 143 -11.05 6.23 -5.61
CA ARG A 143 -11.92 6.38 -4.43
C ARG A 143 -11.54 5.44 -3.29
N VAL A 144 -11.80 5.86 -2.06
CA VAL A 144 -11.73 5.04 -0.84
C VAL A 144 -13.14 4.84 -0.29
N MET A 145 -13.52 3.59 -0.15
CA MET A 145 -14.64 3.17 0.68
C MET A 145 -14.11 2.78 2.06
N ARG A 146 -14.75 3.25 3.13
CA ARG A 146 -14.51 2.86 4.51
C ARG A 146 -15.76 2.19 5.04
N ASP A 147 -15.66 0.92 5.42
CA ASP A 147 -16.79 0.14 5.97
C ASP A 147 -18.04 0.18 5.05
N GLY A 148 -17.82 0.26 3.73
CA GLY A 148 -18.88 0.34 2.72
C GLY A 148 -19.37 1.75 2.37
N GLU A 149 -18.90 2.79 3.06
CA GLU A 149 -19.22 4.19 2.80
C GLU A 149 -18.11 4.87 1.98
N GLU A 150 -18.43 5.61 0.92
CA GLU A 150 -17.43 6.40 0.19
C GLU A 150 -17.01 7.59 1.05
N VAL A 151 -15.73 7.63 1.47
CA VAL A 151 -15.21 8.68 2.35
C VAL A 151 -14.35 9.71 1.63
N MET A 152 -13.77 9.33 0.49
CA MET A 152 -12.91 10.21 -0.31
C MET A 152 -12.85 9.70 -1.75
N TYR A 153 -12.84 10.62 -2.71
CA TYR A 153 -12.44 10.32 -4.09
C TYR A 153 -11.60 11.47 -4.64
N TRP A 154 -10.70 11.16 -5.57
CA TRP A 154 -9.94 12.13 -6.36
C TRP A 154 -10.05 11.84 -7.84
N GLU A 155 -10.15 12.91 -8.61
CA GLU A 155 -9.71 12.95 -10.00
C GLU A 155 -8.23 13.33 -10.00
N VAL A 156 -7.43 12.62 -10.77
CA VAL A 156 -5.98 12.78 -10.80
C VAL A 156 -5.51 12.86 -12.23
N ASP A 157 -4.69 13.86 -12.51
CA ASP A 157 -3.97 13.97 -13.76
C ASP A 157 -2.54 14.47 -13.52
N ASN A 158 -1.59 13.96 -14.30
CA ASN A 158 -0.18 14.33 -14.26
C ASN A 158 0.41 14.46 -12.83
N GLY A 159 0.13 13.48 -11.97
CA GLY A 159 0.65 13.43 -10.60
C GLY A 159 0.03 14.42 -9.61
N SER A 160 -1.09 15.06 -9.97
CA SER A 160 -1.79 16.05 -9.15
C SER A 160 -3.28 15.75 -9.06
N VAL A 161 -3.90 16.11 -7.94
CA VAL A 161 -5.35 16.03 -7.76
C VAL A 161 -6.01 17.19 -8.51
N THR A 162 -6.88 16.90 -9.47
CA THR A 162 -7.63 17.89 -10.24
C THR A 162 -8.97 18.20 -9.58
N GLY A 163 -9.51 17.28 -8.79
CA GLY A 163 -10.77 17.46 -8.08
C GLY A 163 -11.06 16.32 -7.12
N PRO A 164 -12.08 16.48 -6.26
CA PRO A 164 -12.84 17.71 -6.02
C PRO A 164 -12.08 18.67 -5.06
N ALA A 165 -12.56 19.91 -4.95
CA ALA A 165 -12.18 20.79 -3.84
C ALA A 165 -12.56 20.13 -2.49
N PRO A 166 -11.80 20.33 -1.40
CA PRO A 166 -10.66 21.25 -1.27
C PRO A 166 -9.30 20.66 -1.66
N PHE A 167 -9.26 19.49 -2.29
CA PHE A 167 -8.02 18.76 -2.59
C PHE A 167 -7.39 19.10 -3.95
N THR A 168 -8.09 19.88 -4.79
CA THR A 168 -7.56 20.35 -6.07
C THR A 168 -6.20 21.06 -5.91
N GLY A 169 -5.26 20.71 -6.79
CA GLY A 169 -3.91 21.27 -6.83
C GLY A 169 -2.90 20.56 -5.93
N GLN A 170 -3.32 19.57 -5.13
CA GLN A 170 -2.39 18.81 -4.28
C GLN A 170 -1.58 17.82 -5.11
N THR A 171 -0.27 17.82 -4.91
CA THR A 171 0.66 16.92 -5.61
C THR A 171 0.72 15.55 -4.91
N LEU A 172 0.81 14.47 -5.69
CA LEU A 172 1.06 13.11 -5.20
C LEU A 172 2.55 12.83 -4.99
N GLU A 173 3.43 13.79 -5.19
CA GLU A 173 4.88 13.60 -5.09
C GLU A 173 5.46 14.35 -3.87
N ARG A 174 6.53 15.13 -4.10
CA ARG A 174 7.20 15.93 -3.08
C ARG A 174 6.23 16.99 -2.56
N GLY A 175 6.06 17.05 -1.24
CA GLY A 175 5.14 17.97 -0.58
C GLY A 175 3.87 17.28 -0.09
N PHE A 176 3.52 16.10 -0.62
CA PHE A 176 2.34 15.35 -0.19
C PHE A 176 2.31 15.11 1.32
N ARG A 177 3.42 14.62 1.89
CA ARG A 177 3.50 14.36 3.34
C ARG A 177 3.27 15.63 4.15
N GLN A 178 3.92 16.74 3.78
CA GLN A 178 3.76 18.01 4.48
C GLN A 178 2.31 18.48 4.44
N TRP A 179 1.63 18.30 3.31
CA TRP A 179 0.21 18.61 3.19
C TRP A 179 -0.67 17.69 4.04
N THR A 180 -0.46 16.37 4.02
CA THR A 180 -1.26 15.47 4.86
C THR A 180 -1.05 15.73 6.35
N GLU A 181 0.13 16.23 6.75
CA GLU A 181 0.36 16.60 8.15
C GLU A 181 -0.50 17.79 8.62
N SER A 182 -0.98 18.66 7.72
CA SER A 182 -1.89 19.76 8.04
C SER A 182 -3.37 19.36 8.09
N LEU A 183 -3.69 18.10 7.77
CA LEU A 183 -5.06 17.59 7.79
C LEU A 183 -5.39 16.93 9.14
N GLU A 184 -6.68 16.81 9.42
CA GLU A 184 -7.20 15.92 10.45
C GLU A 184 -6.76 14.48 10.19
N GLU A 185 -6.49 13.72 11.27
CA GLU A 185 -5.84 12.40 11.20
C GLU A 185 -6.56 11.43 10.25
N GLU A 186 -7.90 11.37 10.32
CA GLU A 186 -8.71 10.48 9.49
C GLU A 186 -8.65 10.88 8.00
N VAL A 187 -8.64 12.18 7.69
CA VAL A 187 -8.53 12.68 6.31
C VAL A 187 -7.12 12.44 5.76
N ALA A 188 -6.09 12.64 6.58
CA ALA A 188 -4.69 12.34 6.24
C ALA A 188 -4.47 10.85 5.93
N GLU A 189 -5.10 9.97 6.73
CA GLU A 189 -5.07 8.52 6.51
C GLU A 189 -5.70 8.15 5.17
N GLN A 190 -6.91 8.63 4.89
CA GLN A 190 -7.62 8.39 3.63
C GLN A 190 -6.86 8.92 2.41
N ALA A 191 -6.27 10.12 2.52
CA ALA A 191 -5.41 10.68 1.48
C ALA A 191 -4.19 9.79 1.20
N THR A 192 -3.54 9.30 2.25
CA THR A 192 -2.36 8.43 2.15
C THR A 192 -2.71 7.09 1.51
N LEU A 193 -3.84 6.49 1.89
CA LEU A 193 -4.39 5.27 1.28
C LEU A 193 -4.62 5.45 -0.22
N LEU A 194 -5.29 6.53 -0.60
CA LEU A 194 -5.65 6.81 -1.98
C LEU A 194 -4.40 7.05 -2.83
N ARG A 195 -3.45 7.85 -2.34
CA ARG A 195 -2.15 8.06 -3.00
C ARG A 195 -1.42 6.75 -3.24
N ARG A 196 -1.31 5.87 -2.23
CA ARG A 196 -0.62 4.60 -2.39
C ARG A 196 -1.26 3.77 -3.49
N ALA A 197 -2.59 3.66 -3.50
CA ALA A 197 -3.32 2.92 -4.52
C ALA A 197 -3.09 3.50 -5.92
N ILE A 198 -3.10 4.83 -6.08
CA ILE A 198 -2.83 5.49 -7.38
C ILE A 198 -1.43 5.14 -7.91
N LEU A 199 -0.41 5.15 -7.05
CA LEU A 199 0.96 4.78 -7.44
C LEU A 199 1.06 3.30 -7.82
N VAL A 200 0.37 2.41 -7.10
CA VAL A 200 0.33 0.99 -7.40
C VAL A 200 -0.43 0.70 -8.70
N ALA A 201 -1.50 1.45 -8.98
CA ALA A 201 -2.34 1.25 -10.16
C ALA A 201 -1.57 1.42 -11.47
N GLY A 202 -0.54 2.27 -11.49
CA GLY A 202 0.37 2.40 -12.64
C GLY A 202 1.02 1.06 -13.04
N GLY A 203 1.20 0.14 -12.09
CA GLY A 203 1.72 -1.21 -12.36
C GLY A 203 0.84 -2.06 -13.28
N ARG A 204 -0.46 -1.75 -13.41
CA ARG A 204 -1.40 -2.48 -14.30
C ARG A 204 -1.14 -2.24 -15.79
N THR A 205 -0.26 -1.31 -16.12
CA THR A 205 0.15 -1.02 -17.50
C THR A 205 1.26 -1.96 -18.00
N ILE A 206 1.94 -2.70 -17.11
CA ILE A 206 3.16 -3.45 -17.40
C ILE A 206 2.99 -4.91 -17.02
N ASP A 207 3.46 -5.82 -17.88
CA ASP A 207 3.66 -7.23 -17.50
C ASP A 207 4.95 -7.36 -16.66
N HIS A 208 4.78 -7.47 -15.34
CA HIS A 208 5.90 -7.60 -14.40
C HIS A 208 6.67 -8.91 -14.56
N ASP A 209 6.09 -9.94 -15.18
CA ASP A 209 6.75 -11.22 -15.38
C ASP A 209 7.78 -11.19 -16.52
N LEU A 210 7.83 -10.11 -17.30
CA LEU A 210 8.89 -9.89 -18.29
C LEU A 210 10.25 -9.58 -17.66
N PHE A 211 10.30 -9.18 -16.39
CA PHE A 211 11.52 -8.82 -15.69
C PHE A 211 12.06 -10.01 -14.88
N HIS A 212 13.38 -10.23 -14.91
CA HIS A 212 13.99 -11.30 -14.12
C HIS A 212 14.13 -10.90 -12.64
N ASN A 213 14.50 -9.64 -12.38
CA ASN A 213 14.72 -9.11 -11.04
C ASN A 213 14.29 -7.64 -10.93
N ALA A 214 14.30 -7.11 -9.70
CA ALA A 214 13.88 -5.74 -9.41
C ALA A 214 14.80 -4.67 -10.03
N ALA A 215 16.09 -4.97 -10.25
CA ALA A 215 17.01 -4.05 -10.90
C ALA A 215 16.64 -3.84 -12.39
N GLU A 216 16.25 -4.90 -13.09
CA GLU A 216 15.77 -4.81 -14.48
C GLU A 216 14.45 -4.04 -14.61
N PHE A 217 13.57 -4.15 -13.60
CA PHE A 217 12.37 -3.32 -13.54
C PHE A 217 12.67 -1.84 -13.27
N GLY A 218 13.90 -1.47 -12.91
CA GLY A 218 14.40 -0.09 -13.04
C GLY A 218 13.73 0.97 -12.15
N GLN A 219 13.08 0.60 -11.05
CA GLN A 219 12.55 1.59 -10.10
C GLN A 219 13.67 2.21 -9.27
N PRO A 220 13.52 3.48 -8.82
CA PRO A 220 14.41 4.04 -7.80
C PRO A 220 14.38 3.21 -6.51
N ALA A 221 15.31 3.48 -5.59
CA ALA A 221 15.42 2.83 -4.27
C ALA A 221 14.26 3.18 -3.32
N LEU A 222 13.03 2.86 -3.75
CA LEU A 222 11.77 3.24 -3.13
C LEU A 222 11.36 2.30 -2.00
N CYS A 223 11.79 1.04 -2.04
CA CYS A 223 11.44 0.03 -1.04
C CYS A 223 12.55 -1.01 -0.84
N TYR A 224 12.38 -1.91 0.11
CA TYR A 224 13.33 -2.96 0.49
C TYR A 224 13.96 -3.69 -0.71
N SER A 225 13.14 -4.21 -1.64
CA SER A 225 13.62 -4.97 -2.79
C SER A 225 14.31 -4.11 -3.85
N PHE A 226 14.01 -2.82 -3.93
CA PHE A 226 14.64 -1.90 -4.89
C PHE A 226 15.91 -1.22 -4.36
N GLN A 227 16.35 -1.52 -3.12
CA GLN A 227 17.61 -0.98 -2.64
C GLN A 227 18.79 -1.49 -3.50
N PRO A 228 19.81 -0.67 -3.79
CA PRO A 228 20.92 -1.04 -4.67
C PRO A 228 21.62 -2.35 -4.27
N GLU A 229 21.70 -2.62 -2.97
CA GLU A 229 22.37 -3.80 -2.42
C GLU A 229 21.55 -5.09 -2.62
N ARG A 230 20.26 -4.99 -2.97
CA ARG A 230 19.31 -6.12 -3.03
C ARG A 230 18.66 -6.32 -4.39
N SER A 231 18.51 -5.27 -5.19
CA SER A 231 17.68 -5.25 -6.41
C SER A 231 18.08 -6.30 -7.45
N HIS A 232 19.37 -6.61 -7.58
CA HIS A 232 19.86 -7.67 -8.47
C HIS A 232 19.49 -9.09 -7.99
N GLN A 233 19.32 -9.29 -6.68
CA GLN A 233 18.96 -10.58 -6.07
C GLN A 233 17.45 -10.72 -5.82
N ALA A 234 16.70 -9.63 -5.98
CA ALA A 234 15.26 -9.59 -5.86
C ALA A 234 14.59 -10.18 -7.11
N LEU A 235 14.65 -11.50 -7.25
CA LEU A 235 14.04 -12.23 -8.36
C LEU A 235 12.52 -12.06 -8.40
N ARG A 236 11.96 -12.01 -9.61
CA ARG A 236 10.52 -11.90 -9.85
C ARG A 236 9.80 -13.18 -9.41
N SER A 237 8.79 -13.03 -8.56
CA SER A 237 7.84 -14.10 -8.24
C SER A 237 6.84 -14.26 -9.39
N ARG A 238 7.18 -15.04 -10.42
CA ARG A 238 6.35 -15.18 -11.64
C ARG A 238 4.96 -15.76 -11.33
N GLY A 239 3.96 -15.35 -12.10
CA GLY A 239 2.57 -15.81 -11.98
C GLY A 239 1.87 -15.33 -10.71
N THR A 240 2.45 -14.39 -9.95
CA THR A 240 1.83 -13.87 -8.73
C THR A 240 0.91 -12.67 -8.97
N THR A 241 0.95 -12.02 -10.13
CA THR A 241 0.01 -10.92 -10.42
C THR A 241 -1.43 -11.46 -10.47
N ARG A 242 -2.37 -10.70 -9.94
CA ARG A 242 -3.81 -10.98 -9.94
C ARG A 242 -4.54 -9.83 -10.63
N ASP A 243 -5.79 -10.07 -11.02
CA ASP A 243 -6.68 -9.04 -11.52
C ASP A 243 -7.98 -9.05 -10.72
N TYR A 244 -8.15 -8.05 -9.86
CA TYR A 244 -9.33 -7.89 -9.03
C TYR A 244 -10.29 -6.81 -9.56
N ALA A 245 -10.17 -6.43 -10.83
CA ALA A 245 -11.00 -5.39 -11.44
C ALA A 245 -12.50 -5.71 -11.34
N ALA A 246 -12.88 -6.98 -11.57
CA ALA A 246 -14.28 -7.38 -11.61
C ALA A 246 -14.96 -7.39 -10.23
N ASN A 247 -14.28 -7.88 -9.19
CA ASN A 247 -14.79 -7.92 -7.82
C ASN A 247 -13.67 -8.23 -6.80
N ALA A 248 -14.02 -8.11 -5.52
CA ALA A 248 -13.12 -8.33 -4.39
C ALA A 248 -13.29 -9.69 -3.69
N ALA A 249 -14.06 -10.62 -4.27
CA ALA A 249 -14.52 -11.83 -3.56
C ALA A 249 -13.38 -12.79 -3.19
N GLU A 250 -12.30 -12.80 -3.98
CA GLU A 250 -11.12 -13.65 -3.76
C GLU A 250 -9.99 -12.93 -3.02
N MET A 251 -10.19 -11.69 -2.58
CA MET A 251 -9.17 -10.92 -1.87
C MET A 251 -9.23 -11.18 -0.36
N LEU A 252 -8.07 -11.12 0.29
CA LEU A 252 -7.90 -11.27 1.74
C LEU A 252 -8.40 -12.62 2.28
N ILE A 253 -8.19 -13.70 1.53
CA ILE A 253 -8.59 -15.07 1.94
C ILE A 253 -8.01 -15.50 3.31
N ASN A 254 -6.90 -14.90 3.75
CA ASN A 254 -6.25 -15.18 5.04
C ASN A 254 -6.64 -14.21 6.15
N VAL A 255 -7.64 -13.34 5.98
CA VAL A 255 -7.97 -12.26 6.93
C VAL A 255 -8.24 -12.73 8.37
N ARG A 256 -8.75 -13.96 8.52
CA ARG A 256 -9.04 -14.57 9.82
C ARG A 256 -7.80 -15.12 10.51
N GLU A 257 -6.71 -15.35 9.78
CA GLU A 257 -5.44 -15.78 10.34
C GLU A 257 -4.75 -14.61 11.06
N ILE A 258 -3.92 -14.95 12.05
CA ILE A 258 -3.03 -14.01 12.74
C ILE A 258 -1.63 -14.22 12.14
N PRO A 259 -1.10 -13.24 11.38
CA PRO A 259 0.29 -13.23 10.90
C PRO A 259 1.36 -13.42 11.98
#